data_AF-A0A9P9LTE2-F1
#
_entry.id   AF-A0A9P9LTE2-F1
#
_cell.length_a   1.000
_cell.length_b   1.000
_cell.length_c   1.000
_cell.angle_alpha   90.00
_cell.angle_beta   90.00
_cell.angle_gamma   90.00
#
_symmetry.space_group_name_H-M   'P 1'
#
loop_
_entity.id
_entity.type
_entity.pdbx_description
1 polymer ?
#
loop_
_entity_poly.entity_id
_entity_poly.type
_entity_poly.pdbx_seq_one_letter_code
_entity_poly.pdbx_strand_id
1 'polypeptide(L)'
;MTTTIDKLLNDGRVVTQARVVVHTTGPLGPNTPMSDNHWSIYLLLAAGGSLRLNMRADWDEAAGAWDTTGILDCLTHTYIQTNSCIEYWDYSVPDISIGQICTLLWNKERDAYEMSGGDQAAATGYSIIWLLEDNQYASVGSANNLWPNLLFRYSKSGEKRVLPMVEGNFYETGRFAESSTQNTTTATPPAIAPPVATSSSPTAYKYSLPTTSATVPSGSSEAAQPYYFVENGTYYYWDTQNTIQVDRPKDVWVQNEKGWSETNRTQFWRYWDGKNTFYK
;
A
#
# COMPACT_ATOMS: atom_id res chain seq x y z
N MET A 1 -8.97 7.95 22.77
CA MET A 1 -10.22 7.31 22.31
C MET A 1 -9.98 6.87 20.89
N THR A 2 -10.08 5.57 20.62
CA THR A 2 -10.01 5.01 19.27
C THR A 2 -11.22 5.45 18.47
N THR A 3 -10.99 5.88 17.25
CA THR A 3 -12.02 6.37 16.32
C THR A 3 -11.94 5.56 15.04
N THR A 4 -13.09 5.19 14.50
CA THR A 4 -13.20 4.52 13.20
C THR A 4 -13.08 5.55 12.06
N ILE A 5 -12.55 5.12 10.92
CA ILE A 5 -12.22 6.03 9.81
C ILE A 5 -13.45 6.83 9.28
N ASP A 6 -14.65 6.26 9.34
CA ASP A 6 -15.92 6.90 8.94
C ASP A 6 -16.22 8.18 9.76
N LYS A 7 -15.81 8.21 11.03
CA LYS A 7 -15.97 9.38 11.91
C LYS A 7 -14.98 10.49 11.61
N LEU A 8 -13.96 10.22 10.80
CA LEU A 8 -12.92 11.18 10.44
C LEU A 8 -13.10 11.79 9.05
N LEU A 9 -14.12 11.38 8.28
CA LEU A 9 -14.33 11.83 6.89
C LEU A 9 -14.48 13.35 6.75
N ASN A 10 -14.96 14.03 7.80
CA ASN A 10 -15.13 15.49 7.83
C ASN A 10 -14.06 16.21 8.67
N ASP A 11 -12.98 15.54 9.05
CA ASP A 11 -11.92 16.14 9.88
C ASP A 11 -11.04 17.09 9.05
N GLY A 12 -11.22 18.40 9.26
CA GLY A 12 -10.52 19.45 8.52
C GLY A 12 -9.10 19.75 8.99
N ARG A 13 -8.54 19.04 9.98
CA ARG A 13 -7.17 19.29 10.44
C ARG A 13 -6.18 18.98 9.32
N VAL A 14 -5.29 19.94 9.05
CA VAL A 14 -4.30 19.86 7.95
C VAL A 14 -3.14 18.96 8.34
N VAL A 15 -2.79 18.05 7.44
CA VAL A 15 -1.63 17.16 7.50
C VAL A 15 -0.51 17.76 6.67
N THR A 16 0.71 17.73 7.20
CA THR A 16 1.92 18.22 6.50
C THR A 16 2.86 17.10 6.10
N GLN A 17 2.85 15.99 6.85
CA GLN A 17 3.70 14.84 6.60
C GLN A 17 2.96 13.53 6.90
N ALA A 18 3.18 12.52 6.07
CA ALA A 18 2.90 11.13 6.40
C ALA A 18 4.21 10.49 6.87
N ARG A 19 4.26 10.07 8.13
CA ARG A 19 5.41 9.44 8.77
C ARG A 19 5.15 7.95 8.96
N VAL A 20 5.88 7.09 8.28
CA VAL A 20 5.84 5.64 8.53
C VAL A 20 6.81 5.31 9.64
N VAL A 21 6.38 4.57 10.65
CA VAL A 21 7.18 4.28 11.85
C VAL A 21 7.23 2.78 12.08
N VAL A 22 8.45 2.27 12.33
CA VAL A 22 8.63 0.95 12.92
C VAL A 22 8.79 1.08 14.44
N HIS A 23 7.97 0.31 15.16
CA HIS A 23 7.87 0.29 16.60
C HIS A 23 8.52 -0.95 17.20
N THR A 24 8.82 -0.84 18.49
CA THR A 24 9.05 -1.98 19.37
C THR A 24 7.79 -2.34 20.17
N THR A 25 7.37 -3.60 20.13
CA THR A 25 6.37 -4.18 21.06
C THR A 25 7.04 -4.93 22.21
N GLY A 26 8.35 -5.11 22.15
CA GLY A 26 9.16 -5.82 23.13
C GLY A 26 10.26 -6.63 22.44
N PRO A 27 11.11 -7.34 23.20
CA PRO A 27 12.05 -8.30 22.62
C PRO A 27 11.29 -9.43 21.91
N LEU A 28 11.77 -9.84 20.74
CA LEU A 28 11.20 -10.95 19.97
C LEU A 28 11.27 -12.30 20.73
N GLY A 29 12.16 -12.40 21.71
CA GLY A 29 12.34 -13.60 22.53
C GLY A 29 13.43 -13.40 23.58
N PRO A 30 13.71 -14.44 24.39
CA PRO A 30 14.83 -14.40 25.32
C PRO A 30 16.15 -14.30 24.55
N ASN A 31 17.04 -13.41 25.00
CA ASN A 31 18.41 -13.26 24.49
C ASN A 31 18.55 -12.86 23.00
N THR A 32 17.51 -12.34 22.36
CA THR A 32 17.63 -11.73 21.03
C THR A 32 17.66 -10.21 21.15
N PRO A 33 18.57 -9.51 20.44
CA PRO A 33 18.54 -8.05 20.36
C PRO A 33 17.37 -7.54 19.50
N MET A 34 16.73 -8.44 18.74
CA MET A 34 15.64 -8.08 17.83
C MET A 34 14.38 -7.73 18.60
N SER A 35 13.70 -6.69 18.13
CA SER A 35 12.37 -6.37 18.61
C SER A 35 11.34 -7.18 17.84
N ASP A 36 10.27 -7.57 18.52
CA ASP A 36 8.99 -7.80 17.87
C ASP A 36 8.53 -6.43 17.34
N ASN A 37 8.35 -6.33 16.02
CA ASN A 37 8.12 -5.04 15.37
C ASN A 37 6.66 -4.86 15.03
N HIS A 38 6.28 -3.60 15.00
CA HIS A 38 4.95 -3.22 14.58
C HIS A 38 5.08 -1.93 13.76
N TRP A 39 4.31 -1.80 12.70
CA TRP A 39 4.35 -0.63 11.83
C TRP A 39 3.09 0.21 12.00
N SER A 40 3.22 1.53 11.95
CA SER A 40 2.05 2.39 11.83
C SER A 40 2.40 3.65 11.05
N ILE A 41 1.38 4.41 10.65
CA ILE A 41 1.55 5.68 9.95
C ILE A 41 1.06 6.80 10.85
N TYR A 42 1.84 7.86 10.98
CA TYR A 42 1.45 9.08 11.67
C TYR A 42 1.23 10.18 10.64
N LEU A 43 0.00 10.68 10.55
CA LEU A 43 -0.31 11.92 9.85
C LEU A 43 0.04 13.09 10.78
N LEU A 44 1.13 13.79 10.49
CA LEU A 44 1.61 14.90 11.30
C LEU A 44 0.83 16.17 10.96
N LEU A 45 0.31 16.82 12.00
CA LEU A 45 -0.64 17.93 11.82
C LEU A 45 0.07 19.28 11.81
N ALA A 46 -0.38 20.20 10.96
CA ALA A 46 0.15 21.56 10.88
C ALA A 46 0.07 22.31 12.22
N ALA A 47 -0.99 22.04 13.01
CA ALA A 47 -1.20 22.61 14.33
C ALA A 47 -0.43 21.89 15.46
N GLY A 48 0.40 20.91 15.13
CA GLY A 48 1.08 20.03 16.08
C GLY A 48 0.28 18.78 16.44
N GLY A 49 0.99 17.77 16.96
CA GLY A 49 0.44 16.45 17.21
C GLY A 49 0.31 15.60 15.95
N SER A 50 -0.40 14.48 16.07
CA SER A 50 -0.53 13.50 14.98
C SER A 50 -1.82 12.69 15.06
N LEU A 51 -2.24 12.14 13.92
CA LEU A 51 -3.19 11.03 13.87
C LEU A 51 -2.42 9.76 13.49
N ARG A 52 -2.41 8.77 14.38
CA ARG A 52 -1.89 7.43 14.08
C ARG A 52 -2.94 6.61 13.34
N LEU A 53 -2.58 6.11 12.18
CA LEU A 53 -3.27 5.07 11.44
C LEU A 53 -2.57 3.75 11.74
N ASN A 54 -3.30 2.80 12.30
CA ASN A 54 -2.79 1.50 12.67
C ASN A 54 -3.71 0.40 12.17
N MET A 55 -3.13 -0.69 11.67
CA MET A 55 -3.88 -1.85 11.22
C MET A 55 -3.76 -2.94 12.31
N ARG A 56 -4.89 -3.36 12.89
CA ARG A 56 -4.93 -4.35 13.99
C ARG A 56 -5.93 -5.47 13.72
N ALA A 57 -5.59 -6.69 14.10
CA ALA A 57 -6.54 -7.81 14.17
C ALA A 57 -7.31 -7.72 15.48
N ASP A 58 -8.53 -8.26 15.51
CA ASP A 58 -9.29 -8.49 16.73
C ASP A 58 -9.30 -9.98 17.08
N TRP A 59 -9.37 -10.31 18.38
CA TRP A 59 -9.54 -11.70 18.81
C TRP A 59 -11.02 -12.06 18.74
N ASP A 60 -11.36 -13.06 17.94
CA ASP A 60 -12.71 -13.64 17.94
C ASP A 60 -12.77 -14.74 19.01
N GLU A 61 -13.36 -14.38 20.15
CA GLU A 61 -13.52 -15.27 21.29
C GLU A 61 -14.43 -16.46 20.98
N ALA A 62 -15.41 -16.31 20.07
CA ALA A 62 -16.30 -17.39 19.67
C ALA A 62 -15.61 -18.38 18.72
N ALA A 63 -14.76 -17.90 17.82
CA ALA A 63 -13.96 -18.75 16.94
C ALA A 63 -12.71 -19.32 17.63
N GLY A 64 -12.29 -18.75 18.75
CA GLY A 64 -11.04 -19.12 19.43
C GLY A 64 -9.81 -18.83 18.56
N ALA A 65 -9.89 -17.81 17.70
CA ALA A 65 -8.88 -17.45 16.72
C ALA A 65 -8.83 -15.92 16.53
N TRP A 66 -7.72 -15.42 15.98
CA TRP A 66 -7.66 -14.03 15.54
C TRP A 66 -8.52 -13.84 14.29
N ASP A 67 -9.40 -12.85 14.32
CA ASP A 67 -10.07 -12.35 13.13
C ASP A 67 -9.02 -11.75 12.21
N THR A 68 -8.90 -12.34 11.02
CA THR A 68 -7.99 -11.88 9.99
C THR A 68 -8.54 -10.64 9.30
N THR A 69 -9.78 -10.21 9.56
CA THR A 69 -10.30 -8.93 9.09
C THR A 69 -9.61 -7.80 9.84
N GLY A 70 -8.68 -7.14 9.17
CA GLY A 70 -7.93 -6.04 9.70
C GLY A 70 -8.80 -4.81 9.90
N ILE A 71 -8.64 -4.20 11.06
CA ILE A 71 -9.35 -2.99 11.46
C ILE A 71 -8.37 -1.83 11.42
N LEU A 72 -8.67 -0.82 10.61
CA LEU A 72 -7.94 0.44 10.64
C LEU A 72 -8.34 1.26 11.89
N ASP A 73 -7.49 1.20 12.90
CA ASP A 73 -7.55 1.98 14.14
C ASP A 73 -6.94 3.36 13.92
N CYS A 74 -7.74 4.41 14.13
CA CYS A 74 -7.28 5.79 14.07
C CYS A 74 -7.26 6.41 15.47
N LEU A 75 -6.08 6.89 15.90
CA LEU A 75 -5.88 7.47 17.23
C LEU A 75 -5.16 8.81 17.17
N THR A 76 -5.76 9.85 17.75
CA THR A 76 -5.12 11.17 17.84
C THR A 76 -4.13 11.22 19.01
N HIS A 77 -2.98 11.82 18.78
CA HIS A 77 -1.94 12.06 19.76
C HIS A 77 -1.50 13.53 19.77
N THR A 78 -1.08 14.02 20.93
CA THR A 78 -0.49 15.36 21.09
C THR A 78 0.99 15.41 20.70
N TYR A 79 1.63 14.25 20.53
CA TYR A 79 3.02 14.13 20.10
C TYR A 79 3.13 13.83 18.59
N ILE A 80 4.31 14.09 18.02
CA ILE A 80 4.65 13.77 16.61
C ILE A 80 5.58 12.55 16.47
N GLN A 81 6.11 12.05 17.59
CA GLN A 81 6.95 10.86 17.64
C GLN A 81 6.63 10.08 18.92
N THR A 82 6.39 8.78 18.77
CA THR A 82 6.15 7.88 19.90
C THR A 82 7.45 7.39 20.52
N ASN A 83 7.43 7.10 21.82
CA ASN A 83 8.56 6.52 22.55
C ASN A 83 8.88 5.08 22.13
N SER A 84 7.94 4.39 21.45
CA SER A 84 8.19 3.05 20.90
C SER A 84 8.89 3.07 19.54
N CYS A 85 9.13 4.24 18.95
CA CYS A 85 9.78 4.39 17.65
C CYS A 85 11.21 3.85 17.68
N ILE A 86 11.53 2.96 16.74
CA ILE A 86 12.91 2.53 16.46
C ILE A 86 13.47 3.36 15.29
N GLU A 87 12.74 3.42 14.18
CA GLU A 87 13.10 4.18 12.97
C GLU A 87 11.83 4.72 12.31
N TYR A 88 11.95 5.77 11.50
CA TYR A 88 10.83 6.37 10.79
C TYR A 88 11.25 6.97 9.44
N TRP A 89 10.28 7.12 8.55
CA TRP A 89 10.44 7.70 7.22
C TRP A 89 9.33 8.73 6.99
N ASP A 90 9.75 9.95 6.64
CA ASP A 90 8.83 11.08 6.42
C ASP A 90 8.61 11.33 4.94
N TYR A 91 7.34 11.47 4.57
CA TYR A 91 6.89 11.83 3.24
C TYR A 91 6.08 13.13 3.33
N SER A 92 6.52 14.17 2.63
CA SER A 92 5.80 15.44 2.58
C SER A 92 4.44 15.25 1.91
N VAL A 93 3.38 15.75 2.54
CA VAL A 93 2.02 15.77 1.96
C VAL A 93 1.45 17.18 2.08
N PRO A 94 1.47 17.99 1.00
CA PRO A 94 1.10 19.40 1.12
C PRO A 94 -0.41 19.60 1.15
N ASP A 95 -0.87 20.32 2.18
CA ASP A 95 -2.19 20.95 2.31
C ASP A 95 -3.41 20.03 2.13
N ILE A 96 -3.29 18.79 2.59
CA ILE A 96 -4.40 17.83 2.64
C ILE A 96 -4.93 17.70 4.08
N SER A 97 -6.26 17.62 4.22
CA SER A 97 -6.90 17.36 5.51
C SER A 97 -6.93 15.87 5.86
N ILE A 98 -7.05 15.55 7.15
CA ILE A 98 -7.33 14.18 7.62
C ILE A 98 -8.53 13.60 6.89
N GLY A 99 -9.63 14.35 6.76
CA GLY A 99 -10.87 13.88 6.12
C GLY A 99 -10.68 13.49 4.65
N GLN A 100 -9.86 14.23 3.90
CA GLN A 100 -9.52 13.87 2.53
C GLN A 100 -8.71 12.56 2.45
N ILE A 101 -7.72 12.37 3.33
CA ILE A 101 -6.97 11.11 3.41
C ILE A 101 -7.90 9.95 3.81
N CYS A 102 -8.72 10.13 4.84
CA CYS A 102 -9.66 9.12 5.30
C CYS A 102 -10.69 8.76 4.22
N THR A 103 -11.19 9.74 3.47
CA THR A 103 -12.08 9.51 2.32
C THR A 103 -11.39 8.69 1.24
N LEU A 104 -10.14 9.00 0.94
CA LEU A 104 -9.35 8.26 -0.05
C LEU A 104 -9.14 6.80 0.37
N LEU A 105 -8.79 6.57 1.64
CA LEU A 105 -8.62 5.23 2.20
C LEU A 105 -9.92 4.43 2.20
N TRP A 106 -11.03 5.06 2.62
CA TRP A 106 -12.36 4.44 2.64
C TRP A 106 -12.85 4.05 1.25
N ASN A 107 -12.74 4.96 0.27
CA ASN A 107 -13.18 4.71 -1.11
C ASN A 107 -12.33 3.66 -1.83
N LYS A 108 -11.13 3.37 -1.32
CA LYS A 108 -10.25 2.33 -1.83
C LYS A 108 -10.24 1.09 -0.92
N GLU A 109 -11.17 1.02 0.04
CA GLU A 109 -11.35 -0.10 0.95
C GLU A 109 -10.04 -0.50 1.68
N ARG A 110 -9.18 0.49 1.94
CA ARG A 110 -7.91 0.28 2.66
C ARG A 110 -8.13 0.10 4.16
N ASP A 111 -9.36 0.30 4.64
CA ASP A 111 -9.81 0.01 5.99
C ASP A 111 -10.21 -1.47 6.20
N ALA A 112 -10.31 -2.27 5.14
CA ALA A 112 -10.76 -3.67 5.16
C ALA A 112 -9.67 -4.64 4.64
N TYR A 113 -8.52 -4.63 5.29
CA TYR A 113 -7.37 -5.45 4.91
C TYR A 113 -7.41 -6.84 5.55
N GLU A 114 -7.20 -7.93 4.80
CA GLU A 114 -7.12 -9.28 5.37
C GLU A 114 -5.68 -9.58 5.87
N MET A 115 -5.54 -9.68 7.19
CA MET A 115 -4.33 -10.07 7.89
C MET A 115 -4.07 -11.57 7.78
N SER A 116 -3.18 -11.99 6.90
CA SER A 116 -2.76 -13.39 6.74
C SER A 116 -1.80 -13.95 7.81
N GLY A 117 -1.68 -13.31 8.98
CA GLY A 117 -0.72 -13.62 10.06
C GLY A 117 0.72 -13.08 9.84
N GLY A 118 1.25 -12.32 10.81
CA GLY A 118 2.66 -11.85 10.91
C GLY A 118 3.03 -10.55 10.18
N ASP A 119 3.66 -9.56 10.86
CA ASP A 119 4.29 -8.30 10.36
C ASP A 119 3.55 -7.43 9.30
N GLN A 120 2.24 -7.61 9.15
CA GLN A 120 1.45 -7.08 8.00
C GLN A 120 1.20 -5.58 7.97
N ALA A 121 1.44 -4.91 9.09
CA ALA A 121 1.36 -3.47 9.13
C ALA A 121 2.37 -2.79 8.18
N ALA A 122 3.44 -3.51 7.78
CA ALA A 122 4.38 -3.05 6.76
C ALA A 122 3.72 -2.91 5.38
N ALA A 123 2.90 -3.89 4.96
CA ALA A 123 2.17 -3.86 3.70
C ALA A 123 1.12 -2.73 3.67
N THR A 124 0.46 -2.47 4.81
CA THR A 124 -0.43 -1.31 4.95
C THR A 124 0.33 0.01 4.82
N GLY A 125 1.53 0.09 5.42
CA GLY A 125 2.47 1.20 5.27
C GLY A 125 2.73 1.56 3.79
N TYR A 126 3.20 0.57 3.01
CA TYR A 126 3.41 0.74 1.57
C TYR A 126 2.14 1.18 0.85
N SER A 127 1.02 0.47 1.06
CA SER A 127 -0.23 0.68 0.34
C SER A 127 -0.78 2.10 0.51
N ILE A 128 -0.66 2.67 1.72
CA ILE A 128 -1.13 4.03 2.00
C ILE A 128 -0.21 5.06 1.35
N ILE A 129 1.11 4.91 1.46
CA ILE A 129 2.05 5.84 0.81
C ILE A 129 1.90 5.81 -0.71
N TRP A 130 1.75 4.62 -1.30
CA TRP A 130 1.46 4.45 -2.71
C TRP A 130 0.16 5.14 -3.12
N LEU A 131 -0.89 5.04 -2.30
CA LEU A 131 -2.16 5.67 -2.60
C LEU A 131 -2.08 7.21 -2.52
N LEU A 132 -1.32 7.75 -1.58
CA LEU A 132 -1.03 9.19 -1.51
C LEU A 132 -0.24 9.65 -2.74
N GLU A 133 0.72 8.85 -3.20
CA GLU A 133 1.49 9.12 -4.42
C GLU A 133 0.62 9.09 -5.68
N ASP A 134 -0.21 8.07 -5.87
CA ASP A 134 -1.13 7.90 -7.02
C ASP A 134 -2.15 9.05 -7.12
N ASN A 135 -2.48 9.67 -5.98
CA ASN A 135 -3.39 10.81 -5.89
C ASN A 135 -2.66 12.16 -5.78
N GLN A 136 -1.36 12.18 -6.09
CA GLN A 136 -0.51 13.39 -6.14
C GLN A 136 -0.40 14.13 -4.80
N TYR A 137 -0.69 13.47 -3.69
CA TYR A 137 -0.48 13.99 -2.33
C TYR A 137 0.92 13.70 -1.81
N ALA A 138 1.63 12.72 -2.36
CA ALA A 138 3.05 12.47 -2.08
C ALA A 138 3.87 12.54 -3.38
N SER A 139 5.18 12.76 -3.24
CA SER A 139 6.09 12.79 -4.40
C SER A 139 6.19 11.41 -5.07
N VAL A 140 6.33 11.40 -6.39
CA VAL A 140 6.57 10.18 -7.16
C VAL A 140 7.82 9.45 -6.63
N GLY A 141 7.72 8.14 -6.45
CA GLY A 141 8.76 7.27 -5.90
C GLY A 141 8.74 7.16 -4.36
N SER A 142 7.82 7.81 -3.66
CA SER A 142 7.71 7.73 -2.19
C SER A 142 7.51 6.29 -1.72
N ALA A 143 6.58 5.55 -2.33
CA ALA A 143 6.31 4.17 -1.95
C ALA A 143 7.50 3.24 -2.27
N ASN A 144 8.12 3.43 -3.44
CA ASN A 144 9.29 2.65 -3.85
C ASN A 144 10.51 2.94 -2.97
N ASN A 145 10.64 4.16 -2.46
CA ASN A 145 11.67 4.51 -1.49
C ASN A 145 11.42 3.86 -0.11
N LEU A 146 10.15 3.73 0.28
CA LEU A 146 9.77 3.04 1.52
C LEU A 146 10.07 1.54 1.45
N TRP A 147 9.73 0.91 0.33
CA TRP A 147 9.69 -0.56 0.19
C TRP A 147 10.91 -1.31 0.74
N PRO A 148 12.17 -0.95 0.40
CA PRO A 148 13.34 -1.66 0.91
C PRO A 148 13.43 -1.67 2.44
N ASN A 149 12.87 -0.68 3.12
CA ASN A 149 12.90 -0.57 4.58
C ASN A 149 11.86 -1.47 5.26
N LEU A 150 10.77 -1.80 4.57
CA LEU A 150 9.72 -2.67 5.09
C LEU A 150 10.17 -4.13 5.19
N LEU A 151 11.26 -4.50 4.52
CA LEU A 151 11.78 -5.86 4.41
C LEU A 151 12.73 -6.24 5.56
N PHE A 152 12.69 -5.49 6.66
CA PHE A 152 13.57 -5.72 7.79
C PHE A 152 12.79 -5.81 9.10
N ARG A 153 13.29 -6.69 9.96
CA ARG A 153 13.10 -6.62 11.40
C ARG A 153 14.23 -5.77 11.99
N TYR A 154 13.88 -4.92 12.94
CA TYR A 154 14.70 -3.90 13.56
C TYR A 154 14.91 -4.19 15.05
N SER A 155 16.11 -3.88 15.53
CA SER A 155 16.43 -3.83 16.96
C SER A 155 16.50 -2.39 17.45
N LYS A 156 16.39 -2.17 18.77
CA LYS A 156 16.65 -0.85 19.37
C LYS A 156 18.10 -0.39 19.25
N SER A 157 19.04 -1.30 19.01
CA SER A 157 20.45 -0.99 18.80
C SER A 157 20.80 -0.65 17.35
N GLY A 158 19.83 -0.68 16.43
CA GLY A 158 20.02 -0.34 15.01
C GLY A 158 20.41 -1.53 14.11
N GLU A 159 20.55 -2.74 14.65
CA GLU A 159 20.66 -3.97 13.84
C GLU A 159 19.38 -4.19 13.03
N LYS A 160 19.54 -4.49 11.73
CA LYS A 160 18.47 -4.85 10.79
C LYS A 160 18.68 -6.29 10.35
N ARG A 161 17.62 -7.10 10.37
CA ARG A 161 17.62 -8.47 9.82
C ARG A 161 16.56 -8.57 8.76
N VAL A 162 16.91 -9.20 7.64
CA VAL A 162 15.94 -9.42 6.56
C VAL A 162 14.74 -10.17 7.13
N LEU A 163 13.58 -9.56 6.94
CA LEU A 163 12.29 -10.17 7.17
C LEU A 163 11.78 -10.57 5.78
N PRO A 164 11.71 -11.86 5.45
CA PRO A 164 11.01 -12.25 4.25
C PRO A 164 9.53 -11.79 4.42
N MET A 165 8.91 -11.24 3.39
CA MET A 165 7.57 -10.63 3.49
C MET A 165 6.46 -11.53 2.93
N VAL A 166 5.24 -11.33 3.44
CA VAL A 166 3.99 -12.06 3.11
C VAL A 166 2.82 -11.18 2.61
N GLU A 167 1.89 -11.74 1.80
CA GLU A 167 0.85 -11.18 0.90
C GLU A 167 -0.30 -11.11 1.85
N GLY A 168 -0.90 -9.95 1.93
CA GLY A 168 -2.29 -9.91 2.33
C GLY A 168 -3.16 -10.01 1.09
N ASN A 169 -4.45 -10.23 1.34
CA ASN A 169 -5.48 -9.79 0.42
C ASN A 169 -6.13 -8.54 1.02
N PHE A 170 -6.77 -7.70 0.21
CA PHE A 170 -7.82 -6.80 0.69
C PHE A 170 -9.15 -7.43 0.33
N TYR A 171 -10.15 -7.37 1.22
CA TYR A 171 -11.49 -7.78 0.84
C TYR A 171 -12.10 -6.73 -0.09
N GLU A 172 -12.69 -7.16 -1.20
CA GLU A 172 -13.77 -6.39 -1.81
C GLU A 172 -14.97 -6.53 -0.89
N THR A 173 -15.24 -5.50 -0.10
CA THR A 173 -16.39 -5.48 0.83
C THR A 173 -17.71 -5.33 0.09
N GLY A 174 -17.69 -5.13 -1.22
CA GLY A 174 -18.88 -4.87 -2.04
C GLY A 174 -19.59 -3.57 -1.65
N ARG A 175 -18.98 -2.72 -0.82
CA ARG A 175 -19.56 -1.44 -0.33
C ARG A 175 -19.97 -0.51 -1.47
N PHE A 176 -19.44 -0.73 -2.68
CA PHE A 176 -19.81 -0.01 -3.91
C PHE A 176 -20.38 -0.90 -5.03
N ALA A 177 -20.58 -2.21 -4.80
CA ALA A 177 -21.09 -3.13 -5.81
C ALA A 177 -22.57 -2.87 -6.18
N GLU A 178 -23.34 -2.18 -5.34
CA GLU A 178 -24.79 -1.97 -5.54
C GLU A 178 -25.17 -0.62 -6.20
N SER A 179 -24.24 0.30 -6.50
CA SER A 179 -24.59 1.60 -7.09
C SER A 179 -24.52 1.66 -8.63
N SER A 180 -24.36 0.53 -9.33
CA SER A 180 -24.27 0.54 -10.82
C SER A 180 -25.60 0.36 -11.56
N THR A 181 -26.72 0.23 -10.87
CA THR A 181 -28.03 0.00 -11.51
C THR A 181 -29.12 0.91 -10.96
N GLN A 182 -29.14 2.17 -11.36
CA GLN A 182 -30.42 2.89 -11.51
C GLN A 182 -30.39 3.99 -12.58
N ASN A 183 -30.93 3.61 -13.75
CA ASN A 183 -31.79 4.38 -14.66
C ASN A 183 -31.38 5.79 -15.09
N THR A 184 -30.73 5.87 -16.25
CA THR A 184 -30.82 7.01 -17.16
C THR A 184 -32.25 7.11 -17.73
N THR A 185 -33.07 7.97 -17.14
CA THR A 185 -34.26 8.50 -17.81
C THR A 185 -34.15 10.00 -17.90
N THR A 186 -34.18 10.47 -19.15
CA THR A 186 -34.01 11.85 -19.60
C THR A 186 -35.08 12.78 -19.02
N ALA A 187 -34.66 13.82 -18.31
CA ALA A 187 -35.43 15.05 -18.17
C ALA A 187 -34.47 16.25 -18.17
N THR A 188 -34.60 17.09 -19.19
CA THR A 188 -33.84 18.33 -19.41
C THR A 188 -34.18 19.38 -18.35
N PRO A 189 -33.19 19.95 -17.62
CA PRO A 189 -33.37 21.21 -16.90
C PRO A 189 -32.91 22.40 -17.77
N PRO A 190 -33.48 23.60 -17.58
CA PRO A 190 -33.18 24.77 -18.39
C PRO A 190 -31.81 25.38 -18.06
N ALA A 191 -31.23 26.02 -19.07
CA ALA A 191 -29.90 26.60 -19.08
C ALA A 191 -29.68 27.69 -18.02
N ILE A 192 -28.63 27.52 -17.22
CA ILE A 192 -27.92 28.62 -16.55
C ILE A 192 -26.45 28.47 -16.91
N ALA A 193 -25.87 29.54 -17.47
CA ALA A 193 -24.50 29.56 -17.96
C ALA A 193 -23.47 29.45 -16.81
N PRO A 194 -22.48 28.54 -16.89
CA PRO A 194 -21.30 28.56 -16.04
C PRO A 194 -20.22 29.54 -16.58
N PRO A 195 -19.33 30.04 -15.70
CA PRO A 195 -18.27 30.97 -16.09
C PRO A 195 -17.21 30.30 -16.97
N VAL A 196 -16.66 31.10 -17.87
CA VAL A 196 -15.61 30.76 -18.84
C VAL A 196 -14.37 30.24 -18.12
N ALA A 197 -14.10 28.94 -18.24
CA ALA A 197 -12.80 28.36 -17.99
C ALA A 197 -11.98 28.40 -19.29
N THR A 198 -10.95 29.23 -19.33
CA THR A 198 -9.95 29.21 -20.40
C THR A 198 -9.16 27.91 -20.32
N SER A 199 -9.35 27.03 -21.30
CA SER A 199 -8.53 25.84 -21.49
C SER A 199 -7.18 26.23 -22.08
N SER A 200 -6.15 26.26 -21.24
CA SER A 200 -4.80 25.96 -21.68
C SER A 200 -4.49 24.55 -21.22
N SER A 201 -4.60 23.58 -22.13
CA SER A 201 -4.10 22.23 -21.92
C SER A 201 -2.63 22.31 -21.49
N PRO A 202 -2.23 21.76 -20.33
CA PRO A 202 -0.82 21.66 -20.01
C PRO A 202 -0.19 20.65 -20.96
N THR A 203 0.83 21.14 -21.67
CA THR A 203 1.72 20.42 -22.57
C THR A 203 2.17 19.10 -21.92
N ALA A 204 1.98 17.99 -22.63
CA ALA A 204 2.50 16.70 -22.20
C ALA A 204 4.01 16.78 -21.96
N TYR A 205 4.44 16.71 -20.70
CA TYR A 205 5.85 16.57 -20.36
C TYR A 205 6.30 15.17 -20.77
N LYS A 206 7.01 15.09 -21.91
CA LYS A 206 7.80 13.92 -22.28
C LYS A 206 8.98 13.83 -21.31
N TYR A 207 8.91 12.89 -20.37
CA TYR A 207 10.08 12.50 -19.59
C TYR A 207 11.03 11.69 -20.48
N SER A 208 12.28 12.13 -20.57
CA SER A 208 13.38 11.32 -21.07
C SER A 208 13.83 10.39 -19.95
N LEU A 209 13.73 9.08 -20.16
CA LEU A 209 14.33 8.08 -19.27
C LEU A 209 15.84 8.38 -19.13
N PRO A 210 16.44 8.20 -17.94
CA PRO A 210 17.89 8.26 -17.79
C PRO A 210 18.52 7.21 -18.73
N THR A 211 19.43 7.67 -19.59
CA THR A 211 20.07 6.86 -20.65
C THR A 211 21.18 5.95 -20.13
N THR A 212 21.42 5.93 -18.82
CA THR A 212 22.41 5.07 -18.18
C THR A 212 21.71 4.04 -17.30
N SER A 213 21.67 2.79 -17.79
CA SER A 213 21.29 1.63 -16.99
C SER A 213 22.16 1.53 -15.74
N ALA A 214 21.55 1.18 -14.61
CA ALA A 214 22.31 0.77 -13.43
C ALA A 214 23.28 -0.35 -13.82
N THR A 215 24.56 -0.20 -13.48
CA THR A 215 25.59 -1.17 -13.88
C THR A 215 25.51 -2.40 -12.98
N VAL A 216 25.10 -3.53 -13.56
CA VAL A 216 25.14 -4.85 -12.91
C VAL A 216 26.62 -5.23 -12.69
N PRO A 217 27.02 -5.70 -11.49
CA PRO A 217 28.41 -6.10 -11.22
C PRO A 217 28.92 -7.15 -12.21
N SER A 218 30.13 -6.93 -12.71
CA SER A 218 30.85 -7.87 -13.59
C SER A 218 30.95 -9.25 -12.92
N GLY A 219 30.46 -10.29 -13.61
CA GLY A 219 30.39 -11.67 -13.09
C GLY A 219 28.98 -12.14 -12.67
N SER A 220 27.97 -11.27 -12.75
CA SER A 220 26.58 -11.65 -12.53
C SER A 220 25.95 -12.16 -13.83
N SER A 221 25.40 -13.37 -13.82
CA SER A 221 24.51 -13.85 -14.88
C SER A 221 23.08 -13.83 -14.36
N GLU A 222 22.15 -13.24 -15.12
CA GLU A 222 20.72 -13.46 -14.87
C GLU A 222 20.44 -14.95 -14.95
N ALA A 223 19.91 -15.53 -13.87
CA ALA A 223 19.30 -16.85 -13.97
C ALA A 223 18.11 -16.69 -14.91
N ALA A 224 18.17 -17.33 -16.09
CA ALA A 224 17.09 -17.33 -17.07
C ALA A 224 15.90 -18.12 -16.50
N GLN A 225 15.13 -17.48 -15.64
CA GLN A 225 13.89 -18.02 -15.12
C GLN A 225 12.82 -17.88 -16.19
N PRO A 226 11.91 -18.86 -16.31
CA PRO A 226 10.77 -18.68 -17.19
C PRO A 226 9.89 -17.52 -16.71
N TYR A 227 9.29 -16.80 -17.65
CA TYR A 227 8.44 -15.65 -17.35
C TYR A 227 7.34 -15.43 -18.39
N TYR A 228 6.33 -14.66 -18.01
CA TYR A 228 5.26 -14.25 -18.93
C TYR A 228 5.50 -12.83 -19.45
N PHE A 229 5.13 -12.57 -20.70
CA PHE A 229 5.17 -11.23 -21.28
C PHE A 229 4.00 -10.98 -22.24
N VAL A 230 3.70 -9.71 -22.50
CA VAL A 230 2.63 -9.29 -23.41
C VAL A 230 3.19 -8.40 -24.51
N GLU A 231 2.85 -8.76 -25.74
CA GLU A 231 3.23 -8.01 -26.93
C GLU A 231 1.99 -7.81 -27.80
N ASN A 232 1.66 -6.56 -28.12
CA ASN A 232 0.48 -6.20 -28.93
C ASN A 232 -0.85 -6.81 -28.40
N GLY A 233 -0.98 -6.94 -27.09
CA GLY A 233 -2.18 -7.50 -26.44
C GLY A 233 -2.25 -9.03 -26.42
N THR A 234 -1.23 -9.73 -26.92
CA THR A 234 -1.12 -11.19 -26.90
C THR A 234 -0.15 -11.64 -25.82
N TYR A 235 -0.49 -12.69 -25.07
CA TYR A 235 0.31 -13.19 -23.94
C TYR A 235 1.18 -14.36 -24.35
N TYR A 236 2.39 -14.38 -23.79
CA TYR A 236 3.40 -15.40 -24.06
C TYR A 236 4.02 -15.89 -22.75
N TYR A 237 4.40 -17.16 -22.72
CA TYR A 237 5.27 -17.77 -21.73
C TYR A 237 6.62 -18.07 -22.38
N TRP A 238 7.69 -17.56 -21.79
CA TRP A 238 9.06 -17.83 -22.20
C TRP A 238 9.71 -18.78 -21.20
N ASP A 239 10.31 -19.85 -21.69
CA ASP A 239 11.30 -20.63 -20.95
C ASP A 239 12.67 -20.52 -21.64
N THR A 240 13.71 -21.11 -21.03
CA THR A 240 15.09 -21.00 -21.51
C THR A 240 15.32 -21.49 -22.95
N GLN A 241 14.33 -22.13 -23.58
CA GLN A 241 14.43 -22.74 -24.90
C GLN A 241 13.26 -22.38 -25.83
N ASN A 242 12.11 -21.93 -25.32
CA ASN A 242 10.88 -21.78 -26.10
C ASN A 242 10.07 -20.53 -25.72
N THR A 243 9.35 -19.99 -26.72
CA THR A 243 8.28 -19.00 -26.52
C THR A 243 6.96 -19.62 -26.95
N ILE A 244 5.99 -19.65 -26.03
CA ILE A 244 4.69 -20.27 -26.27
C ILE A 244 3.61 -19.20 -26.07
N GLN A 245 2.76 -19.00 -27.07
CA GLN A 245 1.58 -18.15 -26.91
C GLN A 245 0.59 -18.83 -25.96
N VAL A 246 0.06 -18.06 -25.01
CA VAL A 246 -0.88 -18.54 -23.99
C VAL A 246 -2.11 -17.64 -23.94
N ASP A 247 -3.21 -18.15 -23.39
CA ASP A 247 -4.30 -17.29 -22.94
C ASP A 247 -3.80 -16.33 -21.85
N ARG A 248 -4.51 -15.21 -21.62
CA ARG A 248 -4.16 -14.26 -20.56
C ARG A 248 -3.97 -15.03 -19.25
N PRO A 249 -2.73 -15.15 -18.76
CA PRO A 249 -2.49 -15.95 -17.59
C PRO A 249 -3.07 -15.19 -16.40
N LYS A 250 -3.72 -15.88 -15.48
CA LYS A 250 -4.27 -15.26 -14.27
C LYS A 250 -3.22 -15.36 -13.17
N ASP A 251 -3.12 -14.32 -12.36
CA ASP A 251 -2.33 -14.32 -11.12
C ASP A 251 -0.82 -14.57 -11.37
N VAL A 252 -0.29 -13.99 -12.45
CA VAL A 252 1.15 -14.02 -12.77
C VAL A 252 1.65 -12.66 -13.23
N TRP A 253 2.95 -12.44 -13.01
CA TRP A 253 3.65 -11.26 -13.50
C TRP A 253 3.92 -11.35 -15.00
N VAL A 254 3.51 -10.32 -15.72
CA VAL A 254 3.68 -10.20 -17.16
C VAL A 254 4.52 -8.98 -17.49
N GLN A 255 5.62 -9.16 -18.20
CA GLN A 255 6.44 -8.05 -18.69
C GLN A 255 5.74 -7.36 -19.87
N ASN A 256 5.65 -6.04 -19.84
CA ASN A 256 5.10 -5.22 -20.92
C ASN A 256 6.03 -4.05 -21.26
N GLU A 257 5.65 -3.24 -22.25
CA GLU A 257 6.40 -2.06 -22.71
C GLU A 257 6.65 -0.97 -21.65
N LYS A 258 5.92 -1.02 -20.53
CA LYS A 258 6.02 -0.14 -19.34
C LYS A 258 6.69 -0.84 -18.15
N GLY A 259 7.20 -2.06 -18.32
CA GLY A 259 7.79 -2.88 -17.27
C GLY A 259 6.88 -4.03 -16.83
N TRP A 260 7.14 -4.57 -15.63
CA TRP A 260 6.39 -5.69 -15.09
C TRP A 260 5.00 -5.24 -14.61
N SER A 261 3.96 -5.95 -15.04
CA SER A 261 2.57 -5.70 -14.66
C SER A 261 1.82 -7.01 -14.47
N GLU A 262 1.00 -7.07 -13.43
CA GLU A 262 0.18 -8.26 -13.17
C GLU A 262 -1.10 -8.25 -14.00
N THR A 263 -1.53 -9.43 -14.45
CA THR A 263 -2.65 -9.61 -15.37
C THR A 263 -4.02 -9.45 -14.74
N ASN A 264 -4.16 -9.42 -13.43
CA ASN A 264 -5.38 -9.03 -12.72
C ASN A 264 -4.97 -7.88 -11.79
N ARG A 265 -5.34 -6.62 -12.05
CA ARG A 265 -4.85 -5.52 -11.21
C ARG A 265 -5.35 -5.67 -9.77
N THR A 266 -4.38 -5.58 -8.85
CA THR A 266 -4.42 -5.33 -7.39
C THR A 266 -4.26 -6.52 -6.43
N GLN A 267 -3.15 -7.27 -6.50
CA GLN A 267 -2.65 -8.09 -5.36
C GLN A 267 -1.10 -7.97 -5.23
N PHE A 268 -0.56 -8.15 -4.00
CA PHE A 268 0.87 -7.95 -3.66
C PHE A 268 1.37 -8.85 -2.48
N TRP A 269 2.18 -9.88 -2.80
CA TRP A 269 3.32 -10.66 -2.18
C TRP A 269 3.33 -11.49 -0.86
N ARG A 270 3.21 -12.88 -0.85
CA ARG A 270 3.17 -13.94 0.27
C ARG A 270 4.50 -14.57 0.76
N TYR A 271 4.51 -14.98 2.04
CA TYR A 271 5.53 -15.64 2.86
C TYR A 271 4.96 -16.97 3.22
N TRP A 272 5.91 -17.87 3.21
CA TRP A 272 5.74 -19.28 3.22
C TRP A 272 6.40 -19.79 4.49
N ASP A 273 5.58 -20.03 5.51
CA ASP A 273 5.90 -20.98 6.56
C ASP A 273 5.70 -22.36 5.93
N GLY A 274 6.77 -23.13 5.78
CA GLY A 274 6.79 -24.41 5.09
C GLY A 274 6.03 -25.55 5.80
N LYS A 275 4.77 -25.34 6.17
CA LYS A 275 3.87 -26.40 6.64
C LYS A 275 2.60 -26.44 5.79
N ASN A 276 2.42 -27.56 5.10
CA ASN A 276 1.20 -27.91 4.40
C ASN A 276 0.02 -27.98 5.38
N THR A 277 -1.02 -27.19 5.13
CA THR A 277 -2.37 -27.48 5.62
C THR A 277 -3.34 -27.41 4.44
N PHE A 278 -3.90 -28.58 4.11
CA PHE A 278 -5.04 -28.73 3.21
C PHE A 278 -6.29 -28.13 3.85
N TYR A 279 -7.08 -27.37 3.10
CA TYR A 279 -8.52 -27.28 3.29
C TYR A 279 -9.23 -27.35 1.93
N LYS A 280 -10.35 -28.08 1.94
CA LYS A 280 -11.22 -28.41 0.80
C LYS A 280 -11.85 -27.17 0.16
#